data_AF-A0A2K3JMT8-F1
#
_entry.id   AF-A0A2K3JMT8-F1
#
_cell.length_a   1.000
_cell.length_b   1.000
_cell.length_c   1.000
_cell.angle_alpha   90.00
_cell.angle_beta   90.00
_cell.angle_gamma   90.00
#
_symmetry.space_group_name_H-M   'P 1'
#
loop_
_entity.id
_entity.type
_entity.pdbx_description
1 polymer ?
#
loop_
_entity_poly.entity_id
_entity_poly.type
_entity_poly.pdbx_seq_one_letter_code
_entity_poly.pdbx_strand_id
1 'polypeptide(L)'
;VLVYHDLLGMLQHPHHAKVTPKFCKQYARVGDVINKALLDYKEDVINGSFPDAQHSPYKISETDANGFLNELQNLGFDKAASAASEAVQKMVTKSTK
;
A
#
# COMPACT_ATOMS: atom_id res chain seq x y z
N VAL A 1 4.26 -6.34 -37.26
CA VAL A 1 4.38 -6.60 -35.80
C VAL A 1 3.82 -5.40 -35.06
N LEU A 2 3.00 -5.59 -34.01
CA LEU A 2 2.41 -4.51 -33.18
C LEU A 2 2.85 -4.69 -31.72
N VAL A 3 2.97 -3.59 -30.97
CA VAL A 3 3.36 -3.61 -29.55
C VAL A 3 2.12 -3.69 -28.67
N TYR A 4 2.08 -4.63 -27.72
CA TYR A 4 0.89 -4.87 -26.90
C TYR A 4 0.46 -3.64 -26.08
N HIS A 5 1.41 -2.85 -25.57
CA HIS A 5 1.14 -1.62 -24.83
C HIS A 5 0.34 -0.59 -25.65
N ASP A 6 0.62 -0.50 -26.96
CA ASP A 6 -0.06 0.43 -27.89
C ASP A 6 -1.48 -0.07 -28.20
N LEU A 7 -1.65 -1.39 -28.32
CA LEU A 7 -2.95 -2.02 -28.52
C LEU A 7 -3.87 -1.84 -27.31
N LEU A 8 -3.31 -1.92 -26.10
CA LEU A 8 -4.06 -1.83 -24.84
C LEU A 8 -4.13 -0.39 -24.27
N GLY A 9 -3.45 0.57 -24.89
CA GLY A 9 -3.46 1.96 -24.44
C GLY A 9 -2.88 2.14 -23.03
N MET A 10 -1.80 1.43 -22.69
CA MET A 10 -1.23 1.44 -21.33
C MET A 10 -0.48 2.73 -20.99
N LEU A 11 0.06 3.43 -21.98
CA LEU A 11 0.97 4.58 -21.80
C LEU A 11 0.27 5.95 -21.91
N GLN A 12 -0.97 6.04 -21.43
CA GLN A 12 -1.72 7.30 -21.43
C GLN A 12 -1.53 8.03 -20.09
N HIS A 13 -0.87 9.18 -20.12
CA HIS A 13 -0.82 10.10 -18.98
C HIS A 13 -1.84 11.23 -19.19
N PRO A 14 -2.57 11.69 -18.17
CA PRO A 14 -3.61 12.73 -18.32
C PRO A 14 -3.12 14.01 -19.01
N HIS A 15 -1.85 14.35 -18.81
CA HIS A 15 -1.21 15.54 -19.39
C HIS A 15 -0.42 15.27 -20.69
N HIS A 16 -0.16 13.99 -21.00
CA HIS A 16 0.56 13.56 -22.19
C HIS A 16 -0.03 12.24 -22.67
N ALA A 17 -1.18 12.29 -23.34
CA ALA A 17 -1.70 11.12 -24.01
C ALA A 17 -0.74 10.78 -25.16
N LYS A 18 0.05 9.71 -25.00
CA LYS A 18 0.69 9.09 -26.17
C LYS A 18 -0.43 8.55 -27.04
N VAL A 19 -0.65 9.22 -28.16
CA VAL A 19 -1.56 8.77 -29.22
C VAL A 19 -1.12 7.38 -29.68
N THR A 20 -2.06 6.44 -29.72
CA THR A 20 -1.85 5.15 -30.37
C THR A 20 -1.33 5.40 -31.79
N PRO A 21 -0.24 4.74 -32.24
CA PRO A 21 0.28 4.92 -33.58
C PRO A 21 -0.81 4.71 -34.63
N LYS A 22 -0.81 5.50 -35.72
CA LYS A 22 -1.91 5.48 -36.72
C LYS A 22 -2.15 4.11 -37.38
N PHE A 23 -1.14 3.23 -37.38
CA PHE A 23 -1.23 1.87 -37.92
C PHE A 23 -1.75 0.84 -36.89
N CYS A 24 -1.90 1.24 -35.62
CA CYS A 24 -2.40 0.41 -34.53
C CYS A 24 -3.87 0.73 -34.26
N LYS A 25 -4.72 -0.32 -34.18
CA LYS A 25 -6.05 -0.21 -33.58
C LYS A 25 -5.91 -0.30 -32.05
N GLN A 26 -6.46 0.67 -31.32
CA GLN A 26 -6.57 0.60 -29.87
C GLN A 26 -7.78 -0.28 -29.50
N TYR A 27 -7.56 -1.31 -28.70
CA TYR A 27 -8.58 -2.25 -28.24
C TYR A 27 -9.07 -1.95 -26.82
N ALA A 28 -8.29 -1.23 -26.01
CA ALA A 28 -8.65 -0.85 -24.64
C ALA A 28 -7.95 0.45 -24.20
N ARG A 29 -8.41 1.04 -23.10
CA ARG A 29 -7.78 2.20 -22.42
C ARG A 29 -7.28 1.80 -21.04
N VAL A 30 -6.35 0.84 -21.00
CA VAL A 30 -5.86 0.27 -19.74
C VAL A 30 -5.10 1.32 -18.91
N GLY A 31 -4.50 2.34 -19.54
CA GLY A 31 -3.83 3.44 -18.85
C GLY A 31 -4.73 4.17 -17.84
N ASP A 32 -6.02 4.36 -18.14
CA ASP A 32 -6.98 5.00 -17.23
C ASP A 32 -7.18 4.18 -15.96
N VAL A 33 -7.32 2.86 -16.10
CA VAL A 33 -7.49 1.91 -14.99
C VAL A 33 -6.22 1.86 -14.14
N ILE A 34 -5.04 1.84 -14.78
CA ILE A 34 -3.75 1.88 -14.09
C ILE A 34 -3.63 3.16 -13.25
N ASN A 35 -3.92 4.33 -13.85
CA ASN A 35 -3.80 5.60 -13.15
C ASN A 35 -4.71 5.66 -11.92
N LYS A 36 -5.98 5.26 -12.09
CA LYS A 36 -6.93 5.20 -10.99
C LYS A 36 -6.45 4.26 -9.87
N ALA A 37 -6.03 3.04 -10.20
CA ALA A 37 -5.57 2.08 -9.20
C ALA A 37 -4.35 2.57 -8.40
N LEU A 38 -3.43 3.29 -9.06
CA LEU A 38 -2.27 3.89 -8.38
C LEU A 38 -2.67 5.05 -7.46
N LEU A 39 -3.68 5.85 -7.83
CA LEU A 39 -4.22 6.89 -6.97
C LEU A 39 -4.95 6.29 -5.76
N ASP A 40 -5.79 5.28 -5.98
CA ASP A 40 -6.51 4.59 -4.91
C ASP A 40 -5.51 3.98 -3.91
N TYR A 41 -4.47 3.28 -4.39
CA TYR A 41 -3.38 2.76 -3.54
C TYR A 41 -2.66 3.86 -2.75
N LYS A 42 -2.34 4.99 -3.41
CA LYS A 42 -1.70 6.13 -2.72
C LYS A 42 -2.57 6.62 -1.57
N GLU A 43 -3.87 6.79 -1.80
CA GLU A 43 -4.79 7.26 -0.76
C GLU A 43 -4.89 6.24 0.38
N ASP A 44 -5.00 4.95 0.08
CA ASP A 44 -5.05 3.86 1.07
C ASP A 44 -3.78 3.81 1.94
N VAL A 45 -2.61 4.12 1.38
CA VAL A 45 -1.35 4.21 2.15
C VAL A 45 -1.31 5.47 3.00
N ILE A 46 -1.69 6.63 2.45
CA ILE A 46 -1.65 7.91 3.19
C ILE A 46 -2.63 7.90 4.35
N ASN A 47 -3.82 7.32 4.16
CA ASN A 47 -4.85 7.24 5.20
C ASN A 47 -4.64 6.06 6.17
N GLY A 48 -3.68 5.17 5.91
CA GLY A 48 -3.37 4.01 6.74
C GLY A 48 -4.39 2.87 6.69
N SER A 49 -5.25 2.84 5.66
CA SER A 49 -6.19 1.74 5.41
C SER A 49 -5.49 0.52 4.82
N PHE A 50 -4.42 0.73 4.06
CA PHE A 50 -3.53 -0.32 3.58
C PHE A 50 -2.13 -0.23 4.24
N PRO A 51 -1.52 -1.37 4.63
CA PRO A 51 -2.08 -2.72 4.57
C PRO A 51 -3.18 -2.94 5.62
N ASP A 52 -4.19 -3.73 5.26
CA ASP A 52 -5.25 -4.14 6.17
C ASP A 52 -4.90 -5.48 6.86
N ALA A 53 -5.85 -6.06 7.59
CA ALA A 53 -5.66 -7.33 8.28
C ALA A 53 -5.47 -8.53 7.32
N GLN A 54 -6.07 -8.51 6.13
CA GLN A 54 -5.93 -9.57 5.14
C GLN A 54 -4.54 -9.54 4.50
N HIS A 55 -3.96 -8.35 4.36
CA HIS A 55 -2.64 -8.11 3.80
C HIS A 55 -1.53 -8.02 4.87
N SER A 56 -1.87 -8.23 6.15
CA SER A 56 -0.93 -8.25 7.28
C SER A 56 -1.04 -9.55 8.10
N PRO A 57 -0.71 -10.73 7.50
CA PRO A 57 -0.93 -12.02 8.15
C PRO A 57 0.03 -12.28 9.32
N TYR A 58 1.20 -11.63 9.32
CA TYR A 58 2.22 -11.83 10.36
C TYR A 58 1.96 -10.89 11.53
N LYS A 59 1.83 -11.48 12.71
CA LYS A 59 1.67 -10.75 13.97
C LYS A 59 2.90 -10.99 14.84
N ILE A 60 3.35 -9.94 15.51
CA ILE A 60 4.34 -10.08 16.56
C ILE A 60 3.72 -10.87 17.72
N SER A 61 4.46 -11.82 18.28
CA SER A 61 4.00 -12.55 19.46
C SER A 61 3.96 -11.62 20.67
N GLU A 62 3.15 -11.94 21.69
CA GLU A 62 3.12 -11.16 22.93
C GLU A 62 4.50 -11.13 23.61
N THR A 63 5.23 -12.25 23.57
CA THR A 63 6.59 -12.36 24.12
C THR A 63 7.55 -11.41 23.42
N ASP A 64 7.57 -11.40 22.09
CA ASP A 64 8.47 -10.56 21.31
C ASP A 64 8.10 -9.07 21.43
N ALA A 65 6.80 -8.77 21.49
CA ALA A 65 6.31 -7.40 21.72
C ALA A 65 6.76 -6.87 23.08
N ASN A 66 6.60 -7.67 24.14
CA ASN A 66 7.05 -7.29 25.48
C ASN A 66 8.58 -7.14 25.55
N GLY A 67 9.32 -8.04 24.91
CA GLY A 67 10.78 -7.92 24.80
C GLY A 67 11.21 -6.62 24.13
N PHE A 68 10.57 -6.26 23.01
CA PHE A 68 10.81 -5.01 22.31
C PHE A 68 10.51 -3.76 23.16
N LEU A 69 9.40 -3.76 23.89
CA LEU A 69 9.01 -2.66 24.79
C LEU A 69 10.03 -2.45 25.91
N ASN A 70 10.48 -3.55 26.53
CA ASN A 70 11.49 -3.49 27.59
C ASN A 70 12.82 -2.95 27.07
N GLU A 71 13.24 -3.37 25.87
CA GLU A 71 14.49 -2.88 25.28
C GLU A 71 14.43 -1.38 24.98
N LEU A 72 13.30 -0.88 24.47
CA LEU A 72 13.10 0.56 24.26
C LEU A 72 13.19 1.35 25.57
N GLN A 73 12.63 0.84 26.66
CA GLN A 73 12.72 1.48 27.98
C GLN A 73 14.16 1.46 28.52
N ASN A 74 14.86 0.33 28.40
CA ASN A 74 16.26 0.21 28.84
C ASN A 74 17.18 1.18 28.10
N LEU A 75 16.89 1.46 26.83
CA LEU A 75 17.61 2.44 26.01
C LEU A 75 17.18 3.90 26.27
N GLY A 76 16.21 4.15 27.15
CA GLY A 76 15.70 5.48 27.48
C GLY A 76 14.73 6.06 26.43
N PHE A 77 14.14 5.23 25.57
CA PHE A 77 13.17 5.64 24.55
C PHE A 77 11.71 5.51 25.05
N ASP A 78 11.39 6.08 26.20
CA ASP A 78 10.08 5.91 26.87
C ASP A 78 8.87 6.30 26.01
N LYS A 79 9.01 7.35 25.19
CA LYS A 79 7.97 7.78 24.25
C LYS A 79 7.72 6.73 23.16
N ALA A 80 8.79 6.11 22.65
CA ALA A 80 8.68 5.07 21.64
C ALA A 80 8.07 3.79 22.24
N ALA A 81 8.46 3.43 23.47
CA ALA A 81 7.87 2.30 24.19
C ALA A 81 6.35 2.51 24.41
N SER A 82 5.95 3.72 24.82
CA SER A 82 4.53 4.05 24.99
C SER A 82 3.76 3.93 23.67
N ALA A 83 4.28 4.51 22.58
CA ALA A 83 3.65 4.43 21.26
C ALA A 83 3.56 3.00 20.72
N ALA A 84 4.59 2.18 20.93
CA ALA A 84 4.59 0.78 20.54
C ALA A 84 3.56 -0.04 21.34
N SER A 85 3.40 0.23 22.64
CA SER A 85 2.40 -0.44 23.49
C SER A 85 0.97 -0.14 23.01
N GLU A 86 0.68 1.12 22.68
CA GLU A 86 -0.59 1.52 22.08
C GLU A 86 -0.84 0.84 20.73
N ALA A 87 0.19 0.71 19.89
CA ALA A 87 0.09 0.03 18.60
C ALA A 87 -0.26 -1.45 18.76
N VAL A 88 0.36 -2.15 19.72
CA VAL A 88 0.04 -3.55 20.05
C VAL A 88 -1.42 -3.69 20.49
N GLN A 89 -1.92 -2.80 21.36
CA GLN A 89 -3.32 -2.82 21.80
C GLN A 89 -4.31 -2.56 20.65
N LYS A 90 -3.98 -1.63 19.74
CA LYS A 90 -4.79 -1.36 18.54
C LYS A 90 -4.83 -2.56 17.59
N MET A 91 -3.72 -3.29 17.45
CA MET A 91 -3.67 -4.51 16.62
C MET A 91 -4.54 -5.64 17.19
N VAL A 92 -4.56 -5.82 18.52
CA VAL A 92 -5.43 -6.82 19.19
C VAL A 92 -6.90 -6.49 18.96
N THR A 93 -7.31 -5.24 19.17
CA THR A 93 -8.71 -4.81 19.05
C THR A 93 -9.25 -4.83 17.62
N LYS A 94 -8.41 -4.58 16.60
CA LYS A 94 -8.80 -4.65 15.17
C LYS A 94 -8.96 -6.09 14.66
N SER A 95 -8.45 -7.09 15.38
CA SER A 95 -8.55 -8.52 15.02
C SER A 95 -9.77 -9.23 15.64
N THR A 96 -10.45 -8.63 16.60
CA THR A 96 -11.62 -9.22 17.31
C THR A 96 -12.96 -8.71 16.77
N LYS A 97 -12.94 -7.78 15.80
CA LYS A 97 -14.11 -7.34 15.04
C LYS A 97 -14.02 -7.87 13.61
#